data_AF-C5KVW2-F1
#
_entry.id   AF-C5KVW2-F1
#
_cell.length_a   1.000
_cell.length_b   1.000
_cell.length_c   1.000
_cell.angle_alpha   90.00
_cell.angle_beta   90.00
_cell.angle_gamma   90.00
#
_symmetry.space_group_name_H-M   'P 1'
#
loop_
_entity.id
_entity.type
_entity.pdbx_description
1 polymer ?
#
loop_
_entity_poly.entity_id
_entity_poly.type
_entity_poly.pdbx_seq_one_letter_code
_entity_poly.pdbx_strand_id
1 'polypeptide(L)'
;MMGQSFTVDFASNGRATINVMGMSAGADYTVDGDDIEFSNYDPMLTKLMQQFHIKKIDATIISPDSVHIKIGFLLDTTITKC
;
A
#
# COMPACT_ATOMS: atom_id res chain seq x y z
N MET A 1 -8.39 20.89 -5.83
CA MET A 1 -8.10 19.48 -6.18
C MET A 1 -8.57 18.65 -5.00
N MET A 2 -9.71 17.95 -5.12
CA MET A 2 -10.17 17.10 -4.02
C MET A 2 -9.18 15.94 -3.90
N GLY A 3 -8.33 15.99 -2.87
CA GLY A 3 -7.36 14.95 -2.59
C GLY A 3 -8.09 13.63 -2.40
N GLN A 4 -7.96 12.74 -3.36
CA GLN A 4 -8.44 11.37 -3.21
C GLN A 4 -7.67 10.79 -2.03
N SER A 5 -8.38 10.44 -0.96
CA SER A 5 -7.75 9.88 0.23
C SER A 5 -7.25 8.48 -0.11
N PHE A 6 -5.93 8.34 -0.18
CA PHE A 6 -5.28 7.04 -0.16
C PHE A 6 -4.92 6.74 1.30
N THR A 7 -5.35 5.60 1.80
CA THR A 7 -4.95 5.11 3.12
C THR A 7 -4.38 3.71 2.98
N VAL A 8 -3.35 3.42 3.77
CA VAL A 8 -2.82 2.07 3.92
C VAL A 8 -2.76 1.77 5.41
N ASP A 9 -3.44 0.71 5.81
CA ASP A 9 -3.50 0.24 7.19
C ASP A 9 -2.85 -1.14 7.27
N PHE A 10 -1.80 -1.26 8.08
CA PHE A 10 -1.12 -2.51 8.33
C PHE A 10 -1.75 -3.21 9.54
N ALA A 11 -2.40 -4.35 9.32
CA ALA A 11 -2.95 -5.16 10.39
C ALA A 11 -1.90 -6.16 10.92
N SER A 12 -1.96 -6.44 12.23
CA SER A 12 -1.01 -7.33 12.93
C SER A 12 -1.05 -8.79 12.47
N ASN A 13 -2.03 -9.18 11.67
CA ASN A 13 -2.13 -10.51 11.06
C ASN A 13 -1.34 -10.65 9.76
N GLY A 14 -0.53 -9.66 9.37
CA GLY A 14 0.26 -9.69 8.13
C GLY A 14 -0.54 -9.29 6.89
N ARG A 15 -1.72 -8.68 7.06
CA ARG A 15 -2.55 -8.15 5.97
C ARG A 15 -2.50 -6.62 5.97
N ALA A 16 -2.29 -6.02 4.81
CA ALA A 16 -2.46 -4.59 4.61
C ALA A 16 -3.78 -4.32 3.90
N THR A 17 -4.50 -3.29 4.35
CA THR A 17 -5.69 -2.77 3.69
C THR A 17 -5.32 -1.48 2.98
N ILE A 18 -5.62 -1.39 1.69
CA ILE A 18 -5.31 -0.26 0.83
C ILE A 18 -6.64 0.31 0.33
N ASN A 19 -6.91 1.57 0.67
CA ASN A 19 -8.06 2.29 0.16
C ASN A 19 -7.64 3.20 -0.98
N VAL A 20 -8.20 2.98 -2.17
CA VAL A 20 -7.95 3.76 -3.38
C VAL A 20 -9.28 4.28 -3.89
N MET A 21 -9.45 5.61 -3.91
CA MET A 21 -10.64 6.25 -4.50
C MET A 21 -11.99 5.75 -3.91
N GLY A 22 -12.03 5.42 -2.62
CA GLY A 22 -13.21 4.88 -1.96
C GLY A 22 -13.43 3.37 -2.16
N MET A 23 -12.48 2.68 -2.79
CA MET A 23 -12.46 1.23 -2.93
C MET A 23 -11.43 0.65 -1.96
N SER A 24 -11.87 -0.21 -1.05
CA SER A 24 -10.99 -0.93 -0.13
C SER A 24 -10.63 -2.30 -0.70
N ALA A 25 -9.35 -2.61 -0.75
CA ALA A 25 -8.83 -3.93 -1.10
C ALA A 25 -7.57 -4.22 -0.28
N GLY A 26 -7.18 -5.48 -0.16
CA GLY A 26 -6.01 -5.87 0.64
C GLY A 26 -4.92 -6.61 -0.13
N ALA A 27 -3.79 -6.76 0.54
CA ALA A 27 -2.68 -7.61 0.15
C ALA A 27 -2.00 -8.14 1.42
N ASP A 28 -1.39 -9.32 1.35
CA ASP A 28 -0.49 -9.78 2.42
C ASP A 28 0.81 -8.99 2.33
N TYR A 29 1.48 -8.81 3.47
CA TYR A 29 2.79 -8.17 3.52
C TYR A 29 3.76 -8.94 4.41
N THR A 30 5.03 -8.91 4.02
CA THR A 30 6.17 -9.36 4.82
C THR A 30 7.18 -8.23 4.95
N VAL A 31 7.92 -8.21 6.05
CA VAL A 31 8.97 -7.20 6.31
C VAL A 31 10.32 -7.90 6.25
N ASP A 32 11.22 -7.40 5.40
CA ASP A 32 12.61 -7.85 5.28
C ASP A 32 13.55 -6.66 5.50
N GLY A 33 14.11 -6.56 6.71
CA GLY A 33 14.84 -5.37 7.14
C GLY A 33 13.94 -4.14 7.14
N ASP A 34 14.30 -3.16 6.31
CA ASP A 34 13.52 -1.93 6.13
C ASP A 34 12.51 -2.03 4.98
N ASP A 35 12.58 -3.07 4.15
CA ASP A 35 11.70 -3.23 2.99
C ASP A 35 10.43 -4.00 3.36
N ILE A 36 9.30 -3.61 2.76
CA ILE A 36 8.01 -4.29 2.90
C ILE A 36 7.62 -4.86 1.54
N GLU A 37 7.50 -6.17 1.47
CA GLU A 37 7.10 -6.90 0.27
C GLU A 37 5.61 -7.24 0.32
N PHE A 38 4.86 -6.84 -0.70
CA PHE A 38 3.44 -7.18 -0.82
C PHE A 38 3.20 -8.39 -1.73
N SER A 39 2.30 -9.26 -1.30
CA SER A 39 1.90 -10.47 -2.02
C SER A 39 0.40 -10.75 -1.85
N ASN A 40 -0.12 -11.80 -2.52
CA ASN A 40 -1.52 -12.23 -2.41
C ASN A 40 -2.55 -11.09 -2.47
N TYR A 41 -2.38 -10.23 -3.47
CA TYR A 41 -3.26 -9.10 -3.74
C TYR A 41 -4.70 -9.56 -3.98
N ASP A 42 -5.66 -8.86 -3.37
CA ASP A 42 -7.07 -9.11 -3.65
C ASP A 42 -7.38 -8.93 -5.14
N PRO A 43 -8.38 -9.64 -5.69
CA PRO A 43 -8.73 -9.56 -7.11
C PRO A 43 -9.03 -8.13 -7.57
N MET A 44 -9.63 -7.32 -6.70
CA MET A 44 -9.94 -5.93 -6.99
C MET A 44 -8.67 -5.06 -7.10
N LEU A 45 -7.73 -5.22 -6.15
CA LEU A 45 -6.45 -4.53 -6.18
C LEU A 45 -5.62 -4.96 -7.39
N THR A 46 -5.62 -6.26 -7.71
CA THR A 46 -4.96 -6.82 -8.89
C THR A 46 -5.49 -6.18 -10.17
N LYS A 47 -6.82 -6.07 -10.32
CA LYS A 47 -7.43 -5.40 -11.49
C LYS A 47 -7.03 -3.93 -11.62
N LEU A 48 -7.01 -3.20 -10.50
CA LEU A 48 -6.58 -1.80 -10.48
C LEU A 48 -5.09 -1.67 -10.89
N MET A 49 -4.23 -2.49 -10.30
CA MET A 49 -2.80 -2.52 -10.64
C MET A 49 -2.59 -2.82 -12.13
N GLN A 50 -3.32 -3.79 -12.69
CA GLN A 50 -3.26 -4.11 -14.12
C GLN A 50 -3.74 -2.94 -15.00
N GLN A 51 -4.88 -2.32 -14.65
CA GLN A 51 -5.45 -1.20 -15.41
C GLN A 51 -4.51 0.00 -15.47
N PHE A 52 -3.76 0.23 -14.39
CA PHE A 52 -2.82 1.34 -14.28
C PHE A 52 -1.36 0.94 -14.54
N HIS A 53 -1.11 -0.26 -15.07
CA HIS A 53 0.22 -0.78 -15.39
C HIS A 53 1.21 -0.77 -14.20
N ILE A 54 0.69 -0.97 -13.00
CA ILE A 54 1.44 -1.04 -11.75
C ILE A 54 1.88 -2.48 -11.53
N LYS A 55 3.19 -2.69 -11.44
CA LYS A 55 3.78 -4.04 -11.32
C LYS A 55 3.83 -4.53 -9.88
N LYS A 56 4.09 -3.61 -8.95
CA LYS A 56 4.21 -3.88 -7.51
C LYS A 56 3.91 -2.64 -6.70
N ILE A 57 3.68 -2.86 -5.42
CA ILE A 57 3.66 -1.82 -4.39
C ILE A 57 5.06 -1.81 -3.77
N ASP A 58 5.71 -0.66 -3.76
CA ASP A 58 6.98 -0.45 -3.08
C ASP A 58 6.69 0.20 -1.73
N ALA A 59 7.20 -0.37 -0.64
CA ALA A 59 7.15 0.29 0.65
C ALA A 59 8.41 0.02 1.47
N THR A 60 8.84 1.06 2.20
CA THR A 60 10.06 1.04 3.00
C THR A 60 9.80 1.74 4.33
N ILE A 61 10.24 1.13 5.42
CA ILE A 61 10.23 1.68 6.77
C ILE A 61 11.29 2.78 6.82
N ILE A 62 10.86 4.02 7.06
CA ILE A 62 11.76 5.18 7.16
C ILE A 62 12.18 5.42 8.61
N SER A 63 11.29 5.12 9.55
CA SER A 63 11.53 5.16 10.99
C SER A 63 10.57 4.21 11.71
N PRO A 64 10.74 3.95 13.02
CA PRO A 64 9.84 3.07 13.78
C PRO A 64 8.35 3.42 13.67
N ASP A 65 8.04 4.69 13.37
CA ASP A 65 6.68 5.21 13.27
C ASP A 65 6.32 5.69 11.87
N SER A 66 7.18 5.49 10.85
CA SER A 66 6.88 5.96 9.49
C SER A 66 7.26 4.98 8.40
N VAL A 67 6.35 4.84 7.43
CA VAL A 67 6.52 3.99 6.25
C VAL A 67 6.28 4.83 5.00
N HIS A 68 7.23 4.83 4.09
CA HIS A 68 7.05 5.38 2.76
C HIS A 68 6.43 4.32 1.85
N ILE A 69 5.39 4.66 1.10
CA ILE A 69 4.66 3.76 0.22
C ILE A 69 4.47 4.41 -1.14
N LYS A 70 4.76 3.64 -2.18
CA LYS A 70 4.60 4.00 -3.57
C LYS A 70 3.83 2.91 -4.34
N ILE A 71 2.75 3.32 -5.00
CA ILE A 71 1.91 2.47 -5.83
C ILE A 71 1.88 3.08 -7.23
N GLY A 72 2.94 2.84 -8.01
CA GLY A 72 3.09 3.44 -9.34
C GLY A 72 2.94 4.97 -9.31
N PHE A 73 1.97 5.50 -10.07
CA PHE A 73 1.60 6.93 -10.07
C PHE A 73 0.37 7.25 -9.21
N LEU A 74 -0.30 6.22 -8.66
CA LEU A 74 -1.53 6.42 -7.88
C LEU A 74 -1.21 6.99 -6.50
N LEU A 75 -0.09 6.57 -5.92
CA LEU A 75 0.31 6.95 -4.58
C LEU A 75 1.84 7.03 -4.48
N ASP A 76 2.31 8.07 -3.82
CA ASP A 76 3.70 8.25 -3.40
C ASP A 76 3.64 9.11 -2.13
N THR A 77 3.68 8.48 -0.96
CA THR A 77 3.41 9.15 0.33
C THR A 77 4.14 8.48 1.48
N THR A 78 4.30 9.22 2.58
CA THR A 78 4.78 8.67 3.86
C THR A 78 3.66 8.67 4.87
N ILE A 79 3.32 7.48 5.37
CA ILE A 79 2.35 7.30 6.44
C ILE A 79 3.10 7.33 7.75
N THR A 80 2.67 8.18 8.67
CA THR A 80 3.24 8.29 10.02
C THR A 80 2.20 7.87 11.03
N LYS A 81 2.58 6.99 11.95
CA LYS A 81 1.76 6.58 13.08
C LYS A 81 1.59 7.77 14.03
N CYS A 82 0.34 8.11 14.32
CA CYS A 82 -0.03 9.15 15.28
C CYS A 82 -0.28 8.56 16.68
#